data_AF-A0A0D7Q4I5-F1
#
_entry.id   AF-A0A0D7Q4I5-F1
#
_cell.length_a   1.000
_cell.length_b   1.000
_cell.length_c   1.000
_cell.angle_alpha   90.00
_cell.angle_beta   90.00
_cell.angle_gamma   90.00
#
_symmetry.space_group_name_H-M   'P 1'
#
loop_
_entity.id
_entity.type
_entity.pdbx_description
1 polymer ?
#
loop_
_entity_poly.entity_id
_entity_poly.type
_entity_poly.pdbx_seq_one_letter_code
_entity_poly.pdbx_strand_id
1 'polypeptide(L)'
;MATRKQADPSPESLARSHRQRLAAEEGVRAIADVERQASAVRKNMDRLRALRQAKEADDARELAENPPPPPKPKAAKRVKKVAE
;
A
#
# COMPACT_ATOMS: atom_id res chain seq x y z
N MET A 1 -38.41 -10.66 -48.28
CA MET A 1 -37.67 -10.43 -47.04
C MET A 1 -38.62 -9.79 -46.04
N ALA A 2 -39.15 -10.56 -45.08
CA ALA A 2 -40.19 -10.06 -44.17
C ALA A 2 -39.60 -9.03 -43.19
N THR A 3 -40.14 -7.81 -43.24
CA THR A 3 -39.90 -6.73 -42.30
C THR A 3 -40.52 -7.13 -40.95
N ARG A 4 -39.69 -7.59 -40.00
CA ARG A 4 -40.16 -7.84 -38.63
C ARG A 4 -40.57 -6.50 -38.01
N LYS A 5 -41.87 -6.31 -37.82
CA LYS A 5 -42.47 -5.18 -37.12
C LYS A 5 -41.82 -5.07 -35.73
N GLN A 6 -41.21 -3.93 -35.44
CA GLN A 6 -40.73 -3.57 -34.11
C GLN A 6 -41.97 -3.55 -33.19
N ALA A 7 -42.22 -4.65 -32.49
CA ALA A 7 -43.23 -4.69 -31.45
C ALA A 7 -42.61 -4.06 -30.20
N ASP A 8 -43.36 -3.18 -29.52
CA ASP A 8 -42.90 -2.58 -28.29
C ASP A 8 -42.46 -3.67 -27.30
N PRO A 9 -41.30 -3.50 -26.65
CA PRO A 9 -40.75 -4.52 -25.77
C PRO A 9 -41.73 -4.80 -24.63
N SER A 10 -41.96 -6.09 -24.36
CA SER A 10 -42.75 -6.53 -23.20
C SER A 10 -42.24 -5.87 -21.91
N PRO A 11 -43.12 -5.56 -20.94
CA PRO A 11 -42.73 -4.96 -19.66
C PRO A 11 -41.63 -5.75 -18.93
N GLU A 12 -41.60 -7.07 -19.05
CA GLU A 12 -40.52 -7.90 -18.49
C GLU A 12 -39.17 -7.69 -19.19
N SER A 13 -39.18 -7.41 -20.50
CA SER A 13 -37.98 -7.08 -21.26
C SER A 13 -37.41 -5.73 -20.81
N LEU A 14 -38.29 -4.74 -20.61
CA LEU A 14 -37.90 -3.44 -20.06
C LEU A 14 -37.31 -3.57 -18.66
N ALA A 15 -37.96 -4.31 -17.76
CA ALA A 15 -37.45 -4.56 -16.41
C ALA A 15 -36.07 -5.26 -16.42
N ARG A 16 -35.86 -6.26 -17.29
CA ARG A 16 -34.55 -6.91 -17.46
C ARG A 16 -33.48 -5.94 -17.96
N SER A 17 -33.80 -5.16 -18.99
CA SER A 17 -32.86 -4.17 -19.54
C SER A 17 -32.48 -3.11 -18.50
N HIS A 18 -33.42 -2.68 -17.66
CA HIS A 18 -33.17 -1.71 -16.60
C HIS A 18 -32.23 -2.29 -15.53
N ARG A 19 -32.47 -3.53 -15.07
CA ARG A 19 -31.55 -4.21 -14.14
C ARG A 19 -30.15 -4.37 -14.73
N GLN A 20 -30.06 -4.71 -16.02
CA GLN A 20 -28.77 -4.84 -16.70
C GLN A 20 -28.02 -3.51 -16.77
N ARG A 21 -28.72 -2.40 -17.03
CA ARG A 21 -28.12 -1.06 -17.02
C ARG A 21 -27.59 -0.71 -15.64
N LEU A 22 -28.39 -0.90 -14.59
CA LEU A 22 -27.96 -0.65 -13.21
C LEU A 22 -26.73 -1.48 -12.84
N ALA A 23 -26.74 -2.77 -13.15
CA ALA A 23 -25.60 -3.64 -12.87
C ALA A 23 -24.32 -3.21 -13.62
N ALA A 24 -24.46 -2.72 -14.86
CA ALA A 24 -23.33 -2.19 -15.63
C ALA A 24 -22.80 -0.88 -15.01
N GLU A 25 -23.67 0.04 -14.63
CA GLU A 25 -23.29 1.30 -13.97
C GLU A 25 -22.60 1.05 -12.62
N GLU A 26 -23.13 0.15 -11.82
CA GLU A 26 -22.54 -0.27 -10.54
C GLU A 26 -21.19 -0.96 -10.75
N GLY A 27 -21.07 -1.81 -11.78
CA GLY A 27 -19.80 -2.44 -12.15
C GLY A 27 -18.71 -1.42 -12.50
N VAL A 28 -19.05 -0.39 -13.29
CA VAL A 28 -18.13 0.71 -13.62
C VAL A 28 -17.72 1.48 -12.36
N ARG A 29 -18.66 1.78 -11.47
CA ARG A 29 -18.36 2.47 -10.20
C ARG A 29 -17.45 1.63 -9.31
N ALA A 30 -17.72 0.33 -9.18
CA ALA A 30 -16.92 -0.57 -8.37
C ALA A 30 -15.45 -0.64 -8.85
N ILE A 31 -15.23 -0.71 -10.17
CA ILE A 31 -13.88 -0.69 -10.74
C ILE A 31 -13.18 0.64 -10.42
N ALA A 32 -13.87 1.76 -10.62
CA ALA A 32 -13.32 3.09 -10.33
C ALA A 32 -12.93 3.24 -8.84
N ASP A 33 -13.71 2.69 -7.92
CA ASP A 33 -13.41 2.75 -6.49
C ASP A 33 -12.20 1.89 -6.11
N VAL A 34 -12.06 0.70 -6.69
CA VAL A 34 -10.86 -0.14 -6.51
C VAL A 34 -9.61 0.58 -7.01
N GLU A 35 -9.67 1.21 -8.19
CA GLU A 35 -8.54 1.98 -8.74
C GLU A 35 -8.17 3.17 -7.85
N ARG A 36 -9.16 3.91 -7.35
CA ARG A 36 -8.94 5.02 -6.40
C ARG A 36 -8.27 4.52 -5.13
N GLN A 37 -8.77 3.44 -4.53
CA GLN A 37 -8.18 2.85 -3.32
C GLN A 37 -6.74 2.39 -3.55
N ALA A 38 -6.48 1.69 -4.65
CA ALA A 38 -5.13 1.26 -5.02
C ALA A 38 -4.18 2.45 -5.17
N SER A 39 -4.63 3.54 -5.80
CA SER A 39 -3.84 4.76 -5.93
C SER A 39 -3.56 5.44 -4.58
N ALA A 40 -4.53 5.45 -3.67
CA ALA A 40 -4.40 6.02 -2.33
C ALA A 40 -3.38 5.23 -1.49
N VAL A 41 -3.42 3.90 -1.55
CA VAL A 41 -2.44 3.03 -0.87
C VAL A 41 -1.03 3.30 -1.39
N ARG A 42 -0.82 3.37 -2.71
CA ARG A 42 0.50 3.68 -3.29
C ARG A 42 1.05 5.02 -2.79
N LYS A 43 0.24 6.08 -2.87
CA LYS A 43 0.61 7.42 -2.38
C LYS A 43 0.93 7.42 -0.88
N ASN A 44 0.16 6.68 -0.08
CA ASN A 44 0.42 6.56 1.35
C ASN A 44 1.75 5.85 1.63
N MET A 45 2.04 4.77 0.90
CA MET A 45 3.30 4.04 1.03
C MET A 45 4.51 4.90 0.65
N ASP A 46 4.39 5.69 -0.42
CA ASP A 46 5.44 6.63 -0.83
C ASP A 46 5.67 7.69 0.25
N ARG A 47 4.59 8.24 0.82
CA ARG A 47 4.66 9.19 1.94
C ARG A 47 5.34 8.57 3.16
N LEU A 48 4.96 7.35 3.55
CA LEU A 48 5.56 6.64 4.68
C LEU A 48 7.05 6.35 4.44
N ARG A 49 7.43 6.00 3.21
CA ARG A 49 8.84 5.81 2.84
C ARG A 49 9.62 7.12 2.98
N ALA A 50 9.10 8.22 2.46
CA ALA A 50 9.74 9.53 2.56
C ALA A 50 9.92 9.95 4.04
N LEU A 51 8.89 9.74 4.87
CA LEU A 51 8.98 10.03 6.30
C LEU A 51 10.02 9.16 7.02
N ARG A 52 10.12 7.87 6.66
CA ARG A 52 11.13 6.98 7.23
C ARG A 52 12.54 7.42 6.84
N GLN A 53 12.77 7.73 5.57
CA GLN A 53 14.06 8.21 5.09
C GLN A 53 14.46 9.54 5.73
N ALA A 54 13.51 10.46 5.91
CA ALA A 54 13.76 11.72 6.62
C ALA A 54 14.19 11.46 8.07
N LYS A 55 13.46 10.59 8.79
CA LYS A 55 13.84 10.20 10.16
C LYS A 55 15.20 9.53 10.23
N GLU A 56 15.49 8.58 9.35
CA GLU A 56 16.79 7.91 9.30
C GLU A 56 17.93 8.90 9.00
N ALA A 57 17.67 9.90 8.15
CA ALA A 57 18.63 10.96 7.88
C ALA A 57 18.85 11.86 9.11
N ASP A 58 17.78 12.23 9.81
CA ASP A 58 17.87 13.02 11.05
C ASP A 58 18.61 12.24 12.15
N ASP A 59 18.24 10.98 12.39
CA ASP A 59 18.90 10.09 13.35
C ASP A 59 20.40 9.90 13.02
N ALA A 60 20.73 9.74 11.73
CA ALA A 60 22.12 9.64 11.28
C ALA A 60 22.90 10.95 11.49
N ARG A 61 22.25 12.11 11.33
CA ARG A 61 22.86 13.41 11.63
C ARG A 61 23.08 13.58 13.13
N GLU A 62 22.10 13.22 13.96
CA GLU A 62 22.25 13.24 15.41
C GLU A 62 23.40 12.32 15.88
N LEU A 63 23.50 11.11 15.31
CA LEU A 63 24.59 10.19 15.63
C LEU A 63 25.96 10.71 15.16
N ALA A 64 26.00 11.44 14.05
CA ALA A 64 27.22 12.07 13.56
C ALA A 64 27.66 13.27 14.43
N GLU A 65 26.70 14.06 14.91
CA GLU A 65 26.94 15.19 15.82
C GLU A 65 27.31 14.72 17.23
N ASN A 66 26.71 13.64 17.71
CA ASN A 66 26.97 13.07 19.02
C ASN A 66 27.26 11.56 18.93
N PRO A 67 28.47 11.19 18.49
CA PRO A 67 28.84 9.79 18.36
C PRO A 67 28.86 9.11 19.74
N PRO A 68 28.31 7.88 19.86
CA PRO A 68 28.31 7.18 21.13
C PRO A 68 29.75 6.91 21.59
N PRO A 69 30.01 6.95 22.92
CA PRO A 69 31.34 6.72 23.44
C PRO A 69 31.85 5.32 23.07
N PRO A 70 33.15 5.18 22.75
CA PRO A 70 33.71 3.92 22.30
C PRO A 70 33.53 2.82 23.36
N PRO A 71 33.28 1.56 22.96
CA PRO A 71 33.11 0.46 23.90
C PRO A 71 34.36 0.27 24.75
N LYS A 72 34.18 0.15 26.08
CA LYS A 72 35.28 -0.05 27.03
C LYS A 72 36.02 -1.36 26.72
N PRO A 73 37.37 -1.38 26.72
CA PRO A 73 38.13 -2.59 26.45
C PRO A 73 37.83 -3.66 27.50
N LYS A 74 37.47 -4.87 27.05
CA LYS A 74 37.28 -6.03 27.93
C LYS A 74 38.63 -6.43 28.51
N ALA A 75 38.81 -6.26 29.81
CA ALA A 75 40.02 -6.69 30.50
C ALA A 75 40.22 -8.20 30.33
N ALA A 76 41.29 -8.59 29.63
CA ALA A 76 41.68 -9.99 29.51
C ALA A 76 42.03 -10.53 30.91
N LYS A 77 41.27 -11.53 31.39
CA LYS A 77 41.61 -12.29 32.60
C LYS A 77 42.97 -12.96 32.39
N ARG A 78 44.03 -12.41 32.98
CA ARG A 78 45.34 -13.08 33.09
C ARG A 78 45.16 -14.31 33.97
N VAL A 79 45.07 -15.49 33.36
CA VAL A 79 45.20 -16.77 34.07
C VAL A 79 46.64 -16.84 34.56
N LYS A 80 46.84 -16.69 35.89
CA LYS A 80 48.14 -16.94 36.51
C LYS A 80 48.42 -18.43 36.39
N LYS A 81 49.36 -18.82 35.51
CA LYS A 81 49.95 -20.16 35.52
C LYS A 81 50.82 -20.24 36.78
N VAL A 82 50.35 -20.99 37.77
CA VAL A 82 51.13 -21.38 38.94
C VAL A 82 52.23 -22.32 38.44
N ALA A 83 53.48 -22.01 38.82
CA ALA A 83 54.65 -22.82 38.54
C ALA A 83 54.65 -24.05 39.47
N GLU A 84 54.96 -25.21 38.89
CA GLU A 84 55.50 -26.38 39.55
C GLU A 84 56.82 -26.72 38.84
#